data_AF-A0A349HD42-F1
#
_entry.id   AF-A0A349HD42-F1
#
_cell.length_a   1.000
_cell.length_b   1.000
_cell.length_c   1.000
_cell.angle_alpha   90.00
_cell.angle_beta   90.00
_cell.angle_gamma   90.00
#
_symmetry.space_group_name_H-M   'P 1'
#
loop_
_entity.id
_entity.type
_entity.pdbx_description
1 polymer ?
#
loop_
_entity_poly.entity_id
_entity_poly.type
_entity_poly.pdbx_seq_one_letter_code
_entity_poly.pdbx_strand_id
1 'polypeptide(L)'
;MDLAVLKDRLGDQYDALETYVNTLIGQRDAARKESIDGRKALKAENEALKAAKATLFEKLGLDDEADLATLPDAKGQAEAVKQFEARVKRLEKDLADTTKQRDDGQQRYRQVLAEKEMQKALAHHAFVDQELVEDYVKSRLVWDDDALMYRHGETPMALDAGVKLLVKDRPHLLKQAPAGGSGWNPTGQSSGSPDPNTLRQQLRAQVSSGNPAAKSA
;
A
#
# COMPACT_ATOMS: atom_id res chain seq x y z
N MET A 1 27.99 -85.64 -25.40
CA MET A 1 27.94 -87.07 -25.80
C MET A 1 27.91 -87.07 -27.31
N ASP A 2 28.86 -87.71 -27.96
CA ASP A 2 28.88 -87.79 -29.41
C ASP A 2 27.99 -88.96 -29.86
N LEU A 3 26.81 -88.63 -30.37
CA LEU A 3 25.84 -89.63 -30.82
C LEU A 3 26.35 -90.36 -32.07
N ALA A 4 27.26 -89.78 -32.86
CA ALA A 4 27.77 -90.38 -34.10
C ALA A 4 28.39 -91.77 -33.86
N VAL A 5 28.94 -92.00 -32.67
CA VAL A 5 29.57 -93.27 -32.25
C VAL A 5 28.55 -94.42 -32.11
N LEU A 6 27.25 -94.12 -32.00
CA LEU A 6 26.19 -95.11 -31.84
C LEU A 6 25.49 -95.48 -33.16
N LYS A 7 25.82 -94.82 -34.26
CA LYS A 7 25.15 -94.94 -35.55
C LYS A 7 25.18 -96.37 -36.10
N ASP A 8 26.36 -96.98 -36.11
CA ASP A 8 26.57 -98.34 -36.63
C ASP A 8 25.91 -99.43 -35.78
N ARG A 9 25.62 -99.14 -34.50
CA ARG A 9 24.99 -100.08 -33.57
C ARG A 9 23.47 -100.01 -33.55
N LEU A 10 22.89 -98.83 -33.79
CA LEU A 10 21.44 -98.63 -33.75
C LEU A 10 20.76 -98.73 -35.12
N GLY A 11 21.50 -98.57 -36.23
CA GLY A 11 20.93 -98.65 -37.57
C GLY A 11 19.73 -97.71 -37.73
N ASP A 12 18.59 -98.23 -38.19
CA ASP A 12 17.36 -97.45 -38.47
C ASP A 12 16.78 -96.73 -37.24
N GLN A 13 17.09 -97.17 -36.02
CA GLN A 13 16.61 -96.52 -34.79
C GLN A 13 17.43 -95.28 -34.40
N TYR A 14 18.58 -95.08 -35.04
CA TYR A 14 19.49 -93.98 -34.77
C TYR A 14 18.84 -92.62 -35.04
N ASP A 15 18.17 -92.47 -36.18
CA ASP A 15 17.60 -91.18 -36.59
C ASP A 15 16.49 -90.70 -35.64
N ALA A 16 15.68 -91.66 -35.14
CA ALA A 16 14.65 -91.38 -34.14
C ALA A 16 15.26 -90.95 -32.80
N LEU A 17 16.35 -91.61 -32.37
CA LEU A 17 17.07 -91.27 -31.15
C LEU A 17 17.77 -89.92 -31.26
N GLU A 18 18.44 -89.66 -32.39
CA GLU A 18 19.10 -88.39 -32.67
C GLU A 18 18.09 -87.23 -32.66
N THR A 19 16.95 -87.41 -33.33
CA THR A 19 15.85 -86.43 -33.35
C THR A 19 15.32 -86.16 -31.93
N TYR A 20 15.10 -87.21 -31.14
CA TYR A 20 14.61 -87.08 -29.77
C TYR A 20 15.61 -86.35 -28.87
N VAL A 21 16.90 -86.73 -28.91
CA VAL A 21 17.94 -86.09 -28.11
C VAL A 21 18.12 -84.62 -28.52
N ASN A 22 18.11 -84.32 -29.82
CA ASN A 22 18.17 -82.94 -30.32
C ASN A 22 16.96 -82.11 -29.86
N THR A 23 15.77 -82.71 -29.83
CA THR A 23 14.55 -82.06 -29.31
C THR A 23 14.67 -81.76 -27.81
N LEU A 24 15.15 -82.71 -27.00
CA LEU A 24 15.37 -82.49 -25.55
C LEU A 24 16.42 -81.41 -25.28
N ILE A 25 17.50 -81.38 -26.07
CA ILE A 25 18.52 -80.33 -26.00
C ILE A 25 17.89 -78.97 -26.32
N GLY A 26 17.09 -78.89 -27.39
CA GLY A 26 16.36 -77.67 -27.75
C GLY A 26 15.42 -77.18 -26.66
N GLN A 27 14.61 -78.06 -26.07
CA GLN A 27 13.71 -77.72 -24.95
C GLN A 27 14.49 -77.24 -23.71
N ARG A 28 15.57 -77.94 -23.36
CA ARG A 28 16.44 -77.57 -22.23
C ARG A 28 17.04 -76.18 -22.45
N ASP A 29 17.55 -75.90 -23.63
CA ASP A 29 18.23 -74.64 -23.91
C ASP A 29 17.23 -73.48 -24.03
N ALA A 30 16.03 -73.72 -24.57
CA ALA A 30 14.93 -72.77 -24.55
C ALA A 30 14.49 -72.43 -23.11
N ALA A 31 14.25 -73.44 -22.28
CA ALA A 31 13.85 -73.25 -20.87
C ALA A 31 14.94 -72.53 -20.05
N ARG A 32 16.21 -72.85 -20.29
CA ARG A 32 17.35 -72.14 -19.67
C ARG A 32 17.38 -70.67 -20.08
N LYS A 33 17.17 -70.39 -21.37
CA LYS A 33 17.15 -69.01 -21.88
C LYS A 33 16.01 -68.21 -21.27
N GLU A 34 14.79 -68.74 -21.27
CA GLU A 34 13.63 -68.08 -20.65
C GLU A 34 13.83 -67.82 -19.16
N SER A 35 14.39 -68.78 -18.41
CA SER A 35 14.70 -68.60 -16.99
C SER A 35 15.77 -67.51 -16.75
N ILE A 36 16.80 -67.44 -17.59
CA ILE A 36 17.84 -66.42 -17.50
C ILE A 36 17.26 -65.04 -17.84
N ASP A 37 16.50 -64.94 -18.91
CA ASP A 37 15.94 -63.69 -19.39
C ASP A 37 14.88 -63.16 -18.40
N GLY A 38 14.03 -64.04 -17.84
CA GLY A 38 13.09 -63.69 -16.78
C GLY A 38 13.79 -63.17 -15.52
N ARG A 39 14.87 -63.81 -15.07
CA ARG A 39 15.66 -63.32 -13.92
C ARG A 39 16.33 -61.98 -14.20
N LYS A 40 16.82 -61.75 -15.42
CA LYS A 40 17.39 -60.47 -15.83
C LYS A 40 16.33 -59.37 -15.85
N ALA A 41 15.16 -59.66 -16.41
CA ALA A 41 14.03 -58.73 -16.45
C ALA A 41 13.59 -58.33 -15.04
N LEU A 42 13.37 -59.30 -14.15
CA LEU A 42 13.00 -59.05 -12.75
C LEU A 42 14.06 -58.22 -12.01
N LYS A 43 15.35 -58.50 -12.24
CA LYS A 43 16.44 -57.73 -11.64
C LYS A 43 16.44 -56.29 -12.15
N ALA A 44 16.25 -56.08 -13.45
CA ALA A 44 16.17 -54.75 -14.04
C ALA A 44 14.97 -53.95 -13.51
N GLU A 45 13.80 -54.59 -13.41
CA GLU A 45 12.59 -53.98 -12.86
C GLU A 45 12.75 -53.62 -11.38
N ASN A 46 13.37 -54.50 -10.59
CA ASN A 46 13.62 -54.24 -9.17
C ASN A 46 14.55 -53.03 -8.96
N GLU A 47 15.61 -52.93 -9.76
CA GLU A 47 16.52 -51.77 -9.73
C GLU A 47 15.80 -50.48 -10.19
N ALA A 48 14.94 -50.56 -11.22
CA ALA A 48 14.12 -49.41 -11.63
C ALA A 48 13.14 -48.96 -10.54
N LEU A 49 12.50 -49.89 -9.83
CA LEU A 49 11.60 -49.59 -8.71
C LEU A 49 12.36 -48.97 -7.53
N LYS A 50 13.55 -49.46 -7.19
CA LYS A 50 14.40 -48.84 -6.16
C LYS A 50 14.81 -47.43 -6.55
N ALA A 51 15.21 -47.20 -7.80
CA ALA A 51 15.56 -45.87 -8.29
C ALA A 51 14.37 -44.92 -8.27
N ALA A 52 13.19 -45.39 -8.69
CA ALA A 52 11.94 -44.62 -8.63
C ALA A 52 11.57 -44.28 -7.17
N LYS A 53 11.68 -45.24 -6.25
CA LYS A 53 11.45 -45.03 -4.82
C LYS A 53 12.40 -44.00 -4.24
N ALA A 54 13.70 -44.11 -4.51
CA ALA A 54 14.70 -43.14 -4.05
C ALA A 54 14.41 -41.72 -4.59
N THR A 55 14.07 -41.60 -5.88
CA THR A 55 13.72 -40.33 -6.50
C THR A 55 12.47 -39.71 -5.87
N LEU A 56 11.46 -40.53 -5.55
CA LEU A 56 10.25 -40.06 -4.88
C LEU A 56 10.54 -39.62 -3.45
N PHE A 57 11.37 -40.35 -2.72
CA PHE A 57 11.73 -40.01 -1.34
C PHE A 57 12.53 -38.71 -1.29
N GLU A 58 13.49 -38.53 -2.19
CA GLU A 58 14.24 -37.27 -2.30
C GLU A 58 13.33 -36.08 -2.64
N LYS A 59 12.41 -36.24 -3.63
CA LYS A 59 11.49 -35.17 -4.02
C LYS A 59 10.49 -34.81 -2.92
N LEU A 60 10.09 -35.79 -2.11
CA LEU A 60 9.16 -35.60 -1.00
C LEU A 60 9.87 -35.26 0.31
N GLY A 61 11.21 -35.27 0.33
CA GLY A 61 12.02 -35.02 1.52
C GLY A 61 11.84 -36.07 2.62
N LEU A 62 11.66 -37.34 2.25
CA LEU A 62 11.49 -38.46 3.17
C LEU A 62 12.80 -39.24 3.31
N ASP A 63 13.13 -39.63 4.53
CA ASP A 63 14.31 -40.44 4.82
C ASP A 63 13.99 -41.94 4.70
N ASP A 64 12.76 -42.35 5.05
CA ASP A 64 12.32 -43.74 4.95
C ASP A 64 10.81 -43.95 4.66
N GLU A 65 10.37 -45.20 4.62
CA GLU A 65 8.96 -45.56 4.39
C GLU A 65 8.03 -45.19 5.55
N ALA A 66 8.55 -45.03 6.78
CA ALA A 66 7.72 -44.65 7.92
C ALA A 66 7.28 -43.18 7.81
N ASP A 67 8.10 -42.34 7.18
CA ASP A 67 7.76 -40.94 6.90
C ASP A 67 6.57 -40.78 5.95
N LEU A 68 6.26 -41.80 5.13
CA LEU A 68 5.06 -41.76 4.28
C LEU A 68 3.77 -41.65 5.09
N ALA A 69 3.74 -42.19 6.32
CA ALA A 69 2.58 -42.11 7.20
C ALA A 69 2.46 -40.76 7.92
N THR A 70 3.53 -39.96 7.95
CA THR A 70 3.56 -38.63 8.57
C THR A 70 3.25 -37.52 7.56
N LEU A 71 3.31 -37.82 6.26
CA LEU A 71 2.93 -36.89 5.20
C LEU A 71 1.48 -36.42 5.40
N PRO A 72 1.22 -35.09 5.35
CA PRO A 72 -0.14 -34.59 5.45
C PRO A 72 -0.96 -35.06 4.26
N ASP A 73 -2.17 -35.54 4.51
CA ASP A 73 -3.07 -36.04 3.46
C ASP A 73 -3.25 -34.98 2.37
N ALA A 74 -2.93 -35.33 1.12
CA ALA A 74 -2.85 -34.38 0.00
C ALA A 74 -4.16 -33.60 -0.21
N LYS A 75 -5.30 -34.20 0.19
CA LYS A 75 -6.61 -33.54 0.20
C LYS A 75 -6.70 -32.42 1.25
N GLY A 76 -6.16 -32.63 2.45
CA GLY A 76 -6.13 -31.63 3.52
C GLY A 76 -5.22 -30.44 3.17
N GLN A 77 -4.11 -30.68 2.46
CA GLN A 77 -3.23 -29.61 2.01
C GLN A 77 -3.91 -28.70 0.98
N ALA A 78 -4.63 -29.27 0.00
CA ALA A 78 -5.34 -28.48 -1.01
C ALA A 78 -6.43 -27.59 -0.38
N GLU A 79 -7.14 -28.07 0.64
CA GLU A 79 -8.10 -27.26 1.38
C GLU A 79 -7.43 -26.19 2.24
N ALA A 80 -6.32 -26.51 2.90
CA ALA A 80 -5.53 -25.55 3.68
C ALA A 80 -4.98 -24.41 2.80
N VAL A 81 -4.48 -24.73 1.60
CA VAL A 81 -4.01 -23.75 0.63
C VAL A 81 -5.16 -22.84 0.19
N LYS A 82 -6.33 -23.39 -0.15
CA LYS A 82 -7.51 -22.56 -0.51
C LYS A 82 -7.93 -21.62 0.62
N GLN A 83 -7.94 -22.10 1.86
CA GLN A 83 -8.26 -21.27 3.02
C GLN A 83 -7.19 -20.19 3.24
N PHE A 84 -5.92 -20.52 3.05
CA PHE A 84 -4.82 -19.56 3.16
C PHE A 84 -4.91 -18.48 2.08
N GLU A 85 -5.11 -18.86 0.81
CA GLU A 85 -5.34 -17.93 -0.31
C GLU A 85 -6.54 -17.02 -0.05
N ALA A 86 -7.64 -17.56 0.48
CA ALA A 86 -8.81 -16.77 0.84
C ALA A 86 -8.51 -15.76 1.96
N ARG A 87 -7.69 -16.12 2.95
CA ARG A 87 -7.24 -15.21 4.02
C ARG A 87 -6.31 -14.12 3.46
N VAL A 88 -5.37 -14.48 2.59
CA VAL A 88 -4.46 -13.52 1.94
C VAL A 88 -5.27 -12.50 1.14
N LYS A 89 -6.21 -12.93 0.29
CA LYS A 89 -7.07 -12.01 -0.46
C LYS A 89 -7.89 -11.06 0.41
N ARG A 90 -8.36 -11.54 1.57
CA ARG A 90 -9.05 -10.68 2.55
C ARG A 90 -8.10 -9.65 3.14
N LEU A 91 -6.92 -10.07 3.58
CA LEU A 91 -5.90 -9.17 4.13
C LEU A 91 -5.43 -8.13 3.12
N GLU A 92 -5.25 -8.51 1.85
CA GLU A 92 -4.91 -7.58 0.77
C GLU A 92 -5.99 -6.52 0.58
N LYS A 93 -7.27 -6.93 0.62
CA LYS A 93 -8.39 -6.00 0.54
C LYS A 93 -8.44 -5.07 1.76
N ASP A 94 -8.29 -5.61 2.96
CA ASP A 94 -8.31 -4.82 4.20
C ASP A 94 -7.13 -3.82 4.22
N LEU A 95 -5.96 -4.21 3.73
CA LEU A 95 -4.81 -3.32 3.57
C LEU A 95 -5.09 -2.20 2.56
N ALA A 96 -5.73 -2.52 1.44
CA ALA A 96 -6.12 -1.50 0.45
C ALA A 96 -7.14 -0.51 1.03
N ASP A 97 -8.16 -1.02 1.74
CA ASP A 97 -9.22 -0.20 2.34
C ASP A 97 -8.67 0.68 3.48
N THR A 98 -7.80 0.15 4.33
CA THR A 98 -7.14 0.92 5.40
C THR A 98 -6.16 1.97 4.85
N THR A 99 -5.43 1.66 3.78
CA THR A 99 -4.56 2.63 3.12
C THR A 99 -5.37 3.79 2.55
N LYS A 100 -6.49 3.51 1.86
CA LYS A 100 -7.40 4.55 1.37
C LYS A 100 -7.96 5.41 2.50
N GLN A 101 -8.43 4.80 3.59
CA GLN A 101 -8.94 5.55 4.74
C GLN A 101 -7.87 6.45 5.38
N ARG A 102 -6.63 5.96 5.47
CA ARG A 102 -5.50 6.72 5.99
C ARG A 102 -5.16 7.90 5.07
N ASP A 103 -5.10 7.68 3.76
CA ASP A 103 -4.80 8.74 2.79
C ASP A 103 -5.91 9.79 2.73
N ASP A 104 -7.19 9.38 2.75
CA ASP A 104 -8.35 10.27 2.82
C ASP A 104 -8.33 11.11 4.12
N GLY A 105 -8.03 10.45 5.25
CA GLY A 105 -7.89 11.12 6.54
C GLY A 105 -6.76 12.15 6.54
N GLN A 106 -5.61 11.79 5.98
CA GLN A 106 -4.44 12.67 5.87
C GLN A 106 -4.71 13.86 4.94
N GLN A 107 -5.41 13.65 3.83
CA GLN A 107 -5.82 14.73 2.93
C GLN A 107 -6.77 15.70 3.62
N ARG A 108 -7.79 15.22 4.33
CA ARG A 108 -8.70 16.07 5.11
C ARG A 108 -7.97 16.85 6.20
N TYR A 109 -7.06 16.19 6.92
CA TYR A 109 -6.24 16.84 7.94
C TYR A 109 -5.38 17.96 7.34
N ARG A 110 -4.72 17.69 6.21
CA ARG A 110 -3.95 18.69 5.48
C ARG A 110 -4.83 19.85 4.99
N GLN A 111 -6.02 19.59 4.44
CA GLN A 111 -6.94 20.64 4.03
C GLN A 111 -7.31 21.58 5.18
N VAL A 112 -7.71 21.02 6.33
CA VAL A 112 -8.06 21.82 7.52
C VAL A 112 -6.87 22.62 8.05
N LEU A 113 -5.67 22.02 8.08
CA LEU A 113 -4.45 22.75 8.46
C LEU A 113 -4.12 23.88 7.48
N ALA A 114 -4.23 23.63 6.18
CA ALA A 114 -4.00 24.65 5.15
C ALA A 114 -4.94 25.83 5.30
N GLU A 115 -6.24 25.57 5.48
CA GLU A 115 -7.23 26.62 5.70
C GLU A 115 -6.94 27.43 6.96
N LYS A 116 -6.59 26.77 8.06
CA LYS A 116 -6.28 27.44 9.34
C LYS A 116 -5.05 28.34 9.23
N GLU A 117 -3.93 27.84 8.71
CA GLU A 117 -2.70 28.63 8.59
C GLU A 117 -2.85 29.75 7.56
N MET A 118 -3.60 29.52 6.48
CA MET A 118 -3.95 30.55 5.50
C MET A 118 -4.80 31.66 6.12
N GLN A 119 -5.88 31.32 6.83
CA GLN A 119 -6.73 32.30 7.49
C GLN A 119 -5.93 33.14 8.50
N LYS A 120 -5.04 32.51 9.26
CA LYS A 120 -4.16 33.18 10.20
C LYS A 120 -3.21 34.17 9.50
N ALA A 121 -2.57 33.77 8.41
CA ALA A 121 -1.67 34.63 7.65
C ALA A 121 -2.41 35.82 6.99
N LEU A 122 -3.62 35.57 6.47
CA LEU A 122 -4.44 36.60 5.82
C LEU A 122 -5.09 37.56 6.83
N ALA A 123 -5.42 37.12 8.04
CA ALA A 123 -6.04 37.95 9.07
C ALA A 123 -5.19 39.16 9.49
N HIS A 124 -3.88 39.14 9.22
CA HIS A 124 -2.98 40.27 9.48
C HIS A 124 -3.17 41.46 8.51
N HIS A 125 -3.95 41.29 7.44
CA HIS A 125 -4.12 42.28 6.38
C HIS A 125 -5.60 42.52 6.06
N ALA A 126 -5.99 43.78 5.92
CA ALA A 126 -7.35 44.15 5.53
C ALA A 126 -7.48 44.15 4.00
N PHE A 127 -7.99 43.08 3.42
CA PHE A 127 -8.22 42.97 1.97
C PHE A 127 -9.56 43.56 1.55
N VAL A 128 -9.63 44.08 0.30
CA VAL A 128 -10.87 44.57 -0.34
C VAL A 128 -11.82 43.41 -0.57
N ASP A 129 -11.31 42.34 -1.18
CA ASP A 129 -12.01 41.09 -1.43
C ASP A 129 -11.19 39.94 -0.83
N GLN A 130 -11.72 39.34 0.23
CA GLN A 130 -11.04 38.29 0.96
C GLN A 130 -11.14 36.94 0.24
N GLU A 131 -12.27 36.64 -0.39
CA GLU A 131 -12.50 35.36 -1.08
C GLU A 131 -11.56 35.23 -2.29
N LEU A 132 -11.41 36.31 -3.07
CA LEU A 132 -10.51 36.32 -4.22
C LEU A 132 -9.04 36.12 -3.82
N VAL A 133 -8.63 36.72 -2.68
CA VAL A 133 -7.26 36.57 -2.17
C VAL A 133 -7.04 35.18 -1.60
N GLU A 134 -8.03 34.61 -0.90
CA GLU A 134 -7.98 33.22 -0.42
C GLU A 134 -7.82 32.24 -1.57
N ASP A 135 -8.63 32.34 -2.62
CA ASP A 135 -8.54 31.44 -3.77
C ASP A 135 -7.22 31.59 -4.52
N TYR A 136 -6.72 32.82 -4.65
CA TYR A 136 -5.41 33.09 -5.22
C TYR A 136 -4.28 32.44 -4.40
N VAL A 137 -4.33 32.55 -3.07
CA VAL A 137 -3.32 31.97 -2.18
C VAL A 137 -3.42 30.44 -2.18
N LYS A 138 -4.63 29.87 -2.10
CA LYS A 138 -4.87 28.41 -2.19
C LYS A 138 -4.23 27.79 -3.42
N SER A 139 -4.35 28.43 -4.59
CA SER A 139 -3.76 27.94 -5.86
C SER A 139 -2.22 27.87 -5.86
N ARG A 140 -1.58 28.50 -4.88
CA ARG A 140 -0.12 28.59 -4.72
C ARG A 140 0.40 27.89 -3.48
N LEU A 141 -0.47 27.26 -2.69
CA LEU A 141 -0.04 26.44 -1.56
C LEU A 141 0.56 25.12 -2.06
N VAL A 142 1.72 24.77 -1.50
CA VAL A 142 2.41 23.51 -1.77
C VAL A 142 2.79 22.89 -0.43
N TRP A 143 2.56 21.59 -0.28
CA TRP A 143 3.04 20.83 0.85
C TRP A 143 4.45 20.35 0.56
N ASP A 144 5.40 20.71 1.41
CA ASP A 144 6.76 20.17 1.42
C ASP A 144 6.92 19.34 2.70
N ASP A 145 6.90 18.02 2.55
CA ASP A 145 6.71 17.04 3.62
C ASP A 145 5.53 17.38 4.55
N ASP A 146 5.81 17.99 5.70
CA ASP A 146 4.83 18.38 6.72
C ASP A 146 4.63 19.90 6.84
N ALA A 147 5.38 20.71 6.08
CA ALA A 147 5.30 22.16 6.09
C ALA A 147 4.44 22.68 4.94
N LEU A 148 3.53 23.61 5.25
CA LEU A 148 2.75 24.33 4.27
C LEU A 148 3.55 25.53 3.74
N MET A 149 3.88 25.49 2.45
CA MET A 149 4.69 26.48 1.77
C MET A 149 3.86 27.25 0.74
N TYR A 150 4.27 28.48 0.44
CA TYR A 150 3.72 29.31 -0.61
C TYR A 150 4.67 29.35 -1.81
N ARG A 151 4.15 29.06 -3.00
CA ARG A 151 4.91 29.09 -4.25
C ARG A 151 4.89 30.50 -4.87
N HIS A 152 6.06 31.11 -4.94
CA HIS A 152 6.30 32.35 -5.66
C HIS A 152 7.50 32.19 -6.60
N GLY A 153 7.24 32.03 -7.90
CA GLY A 153 8.29 31.68 -8.87
C GLY A 153 8.74 30.23 -8.68
N GLU A 154 10.07 30.00 -8.69
CA GLU A 154 10.66 28.65 -8.60
C GLU A 154 10.99 28.19 -7.17
N THR A 155 11.08 29.10 -6.20
CA THR A 155 11.45 28.76 -4.81
C THR A 155 10.23 28.79 -3.87
N PRO A 156 9.91 27.69 -3.19
CA PRO A 156 8.92 27.69 -2.11
C PRO A 156 9.38 28.58 -0.95
N MET A 157 8.46 29.29 -0.32
CA MET A 157 8.73 30.12 0.86
C MET A 157 7.65 29.93 1.93
N ALA A 158 7.93 30.37 3.16
CA ALA A 158 6.95 30.34 4.23
C ALA A 158 5.69 31.15 3.85
N LEU A 159 4.51 30.67 4.24
CA LEU A 159 3.22 31.27 3.89
C LEU A 159 3.13 32.76 4.28
N ASP A 160 3.57 33.12 5.48
CA ASP A 160 3.59 34.52 5.95
C ASP A 160 4.49 35.42 5.09
N ALA A 161 5.62 34.91 4.61
CA ALA A 161 6.50 35.66 3.72
C ALA A 161 5.87 35.84 2.34
N GLY A 162 5.18 34.79 1.85
CA GLY A 162 4.42 34.81 0.60
C GLY A 162 3.29 35.83 0.60
N VAL A 163 2.50 35.88 1.67
CA VAL A 163 1.40 36.85 1.84
C VAL A 163 1.94 38.28 1.94
N LYS A 164 3.05 38.51 2.64
CA LYS A 164 3.71 39.83 2.69
C LYS A 164 4.19 40.29 1.32
N LEU A 165 4.73 39.39 0.50
CA LEU A 165 5.11 39.72 -0.88
C LEU A 165 3.90 40.00 -1.76
N LEU A 166 2.83 39.21 -1.63
CA LEU A 166 1.58 39.46 -2.35
C LEU A 166 1.04 40.86 -2.08
N VAL A 167 1.04 41.29 -0.82
CA VAL A 167 0.61 42.63 -0.41
C VAL A 167 1.50 43.72 -1.02
N LYS A 168 2.82 43.49 -1.11
CA LYS A 168 3.77 44.43 -1.73
C LYS A 168 3.61 44.53 -3.24
N ASP A 169 3.45 43.39 -3.92
CA ASP A 169 3.34 43.33 -5.38
C ASP A 169 1.96 43.80 -5.86
N ARG A 170 0.92 43.64 -5.04
CA ARG A 170 -0.47 43.97 -5.36
C ARG A 170 -1.13 44.79 -4.26
N PRO A 171 -0.69 46.05 -4.07
CA PRO A 171 -1.23 46.91 -3.01
C PRO A 171 -2.70 47.29 -3.24
N HIS A 172 -3.19 47.21 -4.49
CA HIS A 172 -4.60 47.48 -4.85
C HIS A 172 -5.59 46.47 -4.22
N LEU A 173 -5.12 45.33 -3.72
CA LEU A 173 -5.95 44.33 -3.05
C LEU A 173 -6.19 44.68 -1.57
N LEU A 174 -5.43 45.62 -1.00
CA LEU A 174 -5.68 46.09 0.36
C LEU A 174 -6.77 47.16 0.36
N LYS A 175 -7.63 47.11 1.38
CA LYS A 175 -8.47 48.26 1.72
C LYS A 175 -7.54 49.42 1.99
N GLN A 176 -7.72 50.52 1.28
CA GLN A 176 -7.03 51.75 1.62
C GLN A 176 -7.34 52.02 3.10
N ALA A 177 -6.28 52.13 3.92
CA ALA A 177 -6.45 52.67 5.26
C ALA A 177 -7.23 53.98 5.07
N PRO A 178 -8.29 54.23 5.87
CA PRO A 178 -9.04 55.47 5.72
C PRO A 178 -8.00 56.58 5.74
N ALA A 179 -7.85 57.26 4.59
CA ALA A 179 -7.06 58.46 4.52
C ALA A 179 -7.65 59.31 5.62
N GLY A 180 -6.87 59.59 6.68
CA GLY A 180 -7.28 60.48 7.74
C GLY A 180 -7.80 61.72 7.03
N GLY A 181 -9.12 61.86 7.01
CA GLY A 181 -9.76 62.75 6.07
C GLY A 181 -9.21 64.14 6.36
N SER A 182 -8.52 64.73 5.39
CA SER A 182 -8.43 66.17 5.30
C SER A 182 -9.83 66.66 4.96
N GLY A 183 -10.69 66.64 5.98
CA GLY A 183 -12.04 67.16 5.94
C GLY A 183 -11.92 68.66 5.65
N TRP A 184 -12.04 69.02 4.38
CA TRP A 184 -12.45 70.34 4.01
C TRP A 184 -13.90 70.51 4.50
N ASN A 185 -14.04 71.15 5.66
CA ASN A 185 -15.31 71.55 6.23
C ASN A 185 -15.52 73.03 5.88
N PRO A 186 -16.43 73.38 4.94
CA PRO A 186 -16.69 74.77 4.58
C PRO A 186 -17.45 75.54 5.68
N THR A 187 -17.79 74.86 6.77
CA THR A 187 -18.34 75.45 7.99
C THR A 187 -17.32 75.33 9.11
N GLY A 188 -16.29 76.18 9.03
CA GLY A 188 -15.39 76.45 10.14
C GLY A 188 -16.14 77.19 11.25
N GLN A 189 -16.83 76.44 12.11
CA GLN A 189 -17.17 76.88 13.46
C GLN A 189 -16.55 75.88 14.42
N SER A 190 -15.61 76.39 15.22
CA SER A 190 -14.81 75.66 16.18
C SER A 190 -15.69 74.90 17.18
N SER A 191 -15.69 73.58 17.11
CA SER A 191 -16.08 72.74 18.24
C SER A 191 -14.85 71.95 18.70
N GLY A 192 -13.97 72.62 19.45
CA GLY A 192 -12.97 71.92 20.25
C GLY A 192 -13.72 71.02 21.24
N SER A 193 -13.37 69.73 21.27
CA SER A 193 -13.79 68.86 22.36
C SER A 193 -13.47 69.54 23.68
N PRO A 194 -14.43 69.69 24.62
CA PRO A 194 -14.16 70.34 25.88
C PRO A 194 -13.14 69.50 26.65
N ASP A 195 -12.07 70.15 27.12
CA ASP A 195 -11.07 69.53 27.98
C ASP A 195 -11.80 68.92 29.19
N PRO A 196 -11.60 67.64 29.57
CA PRO A 196 -12.36 66.99 30.64
C PRO A 196 -12.30 67.71 32.00
N ASN A 197 -11.30 68.58 32.21
CA ASN A 197 -11.24 69.47 33.36
C ASN A 197 -12.25 70.63 33.32
N THR A 198 -12.57 71.16 32.14
CA THR A 198 -13.59 72.23 31.98
C THR A 198 -15.01 71.70 32.21
N LEU A 199 -15.32 70.50 31.72
CA LEU A 199 -16.60 69.81 32.00
C LEU A 199 -16.80 69.54 33.49
N ARG A 200 -15.74 69.12 34.20
CA ARG A 200 -15.79 68.89 35.66
C ARG A 200 -16.00 70.18 36.45
N GLN A 201 -15.39 71.29 36.03
CA GLN A 201 -15.62 72.59 36.66
C GLN A 201 -17.03 73.11 36.42
N GLN A 202 -17.57 72.95 35.21
CA GLN A 202 -18.95 73.34 34.89
C GLN A 202 -19.98 72.49 35.64
N LEU A 203 -19.76 71.18 35.77
CA LEU A 203 -20.65 70.30 36.54
C LEU A 203 -20.63 70.65 38.03
N ARG A 204 -19.46 70.99 38.59
CA ARG A 204 -19.34 71.45 39.98
C ARG A 204 -20.06 72.79 40.20
N ALA A 205 -20.01 73.71 39.24
CA ALA A 205 -20.72 74.99 39.31
C ALA A 205 -22.25 74.83 39.17
N GLN A 206 -22.72 73.87 38.37
CA GLN A 206 -24.14 73.55 38.26
C GLN A 206 -24.69 72.86 39.52
N VAL A 207 -23.90 71.98 40.15
CA VAL A 207 -24.28 71.36 41.43
C VAL A 207 -24.27 72.38 42.57
N SER A 208 -23.41 73.41 42.54
CA SER A 208 -23.41 74.47 43.57
C SER A 208 -24.46 75.55 43.37
N SER A 209 -25.16 75.60 42.22
CA SER A 209 -26.21 76.59 41.94
C SER A 209 -27.63 76.05 42.09
N GLY A 210 -27.79 74.80 42.56
CA GLY A 210 -29.01 74.29 43.18
C GLY A 210 -30.31 74.61 42.45
N ASN A 211 -30.58 73.96 41.30
CA ASN A 211 -31.94 73.93 40.76
C ASN A 211 -32.23 72.59 40.06
N PRO A 212 -32.98 71.66 40.68
CA PRO A 212 -33.31 70.38 40.07
C PRO A 212 -34.38 70.53 38.98
N ALA A 213 -34.11 69.92 37.83
CA ALA A 213 -35.01 69.84 36.69
C ALA A 213 -36.37 69.26 37.08
N ALA A 214 -37.43 70.05 36.84
CA ALA A 214 -38.82 69.61 36.96
C ALA A 214 -39.17 68.63 35.84
N LYS A 215 -39.77 67.50 36.24
CA LYS A 215 -40.44 66.50 35.38
C LYS A 215 -41.60 67.12 34.60
N SER A 216 -41.79 66.65 33.37
CA SER A 216 -43.09 66.39 32.73
C SER A 216 -42.83 65.32 31.66
N ALA A 217 -43.40 64.12 31.75
CA ALA A 217 -44.80 63.75 31.48
C ALA A 217 -45.13 63.92 29.99
#